data_AF-A0A1G6ZJJ9-F1
#
_entry.id   AF-A0A1G6ZJJ9-F1
#
_cell.length_a   1.000
_cell.length_b   1.000
_cell.length_c   1.000
_cell.angle_alpha   90.00
_cell.angle_beta   90.00
_cell.angle_gamma   90.00
#
_symmetry.space_group_name_H-M   'P 1'
#
loop_
_entity.id
_entity.type
_entity.pdbx_description
1 polymer ?
#
loop_
_entity_poly.entity_id
_entity_poly.type
_entity_poly.pdbx_seq_one_letter_code
_entity_poly.pdbx_strand_id
1 'polypeptide(L)' 'MLALSILVIAVLVGVGLLQVYLNSDYGSLFRNLGIGVLLLLFSIGFYRKWHEM' A
#
# COMPACT_ATOMS: atom_id res chain seq x y z
N MET A 1 -11.75 6.66 -4.26
CA MET A 1 -10.99 6.07 -3.13
C MET A 1 -10.19 4.85 -3.56
N LEU A 2 -10.83 3.81 -4.12
CA LEU A 2 -10.16 2.55 -4.53
C LEU A 2 -9.04 2.71 -5.58
N ALA A 3 -9.26 3.48 -6.65
CA ALA A 3 -8.21 3.74 -7.64
C ALA A 3 -7.00 4.46 -7.05
N LEU A 4 -7.23 5.39 -6.11
CA LEU A 4 -6.18 6.16 -5.45
C LEU A 4 -5.38 5.27 -4.49
N SER A 5 -6.03 4.37 -3.76
CA SER A 5 -5.34 3.45 -2.84
C SER A 5 -4.48 2.45 -3.61
N ILE A 6 -4.98 1.88 -4.71
CA ILE A 6 -4.19 1.00 -5.60
C ILE A 6 -2.93 1.72 -6.10
N LEU A 7 -3.07 2.96 -6.56
CA LEU A 7 -1.94 3.77 -7.03
C LEU A 7 -0.90 3.98 -5.93
N VAL A 8 -1.34 4.35 -4.72
CA VAL A 8 -0.43 4.55 -3.57
C VAL A 8 0.29 3.25 -3.20
N ILE A 9 -0.39 2.10 -3.24
CA ILE A 9 0.21 0.79 -2.95
C ILE A 9 1.27 0.45 -3.98
N ALA A 10 1.01 0.66 -5.27
CA ALA A 10 1.98 0.42 -6.33
C ALA A 10 3.26 1.26 -6.13
N VAL A 11 3.10 2.53 -5.74
CA VAL A 11 4.23 3.42 -5.42
C VAL A 11 4.99 2.92 -4.19
N LEU A 12 4.31 2.55 -3.11
CA LEU A 12 4.95 2.04 -1.88
C LEU A 12 5.75 0.75 -2.13
N VAL A 13 5.21 -0.16 -2.93
CA VAL A 13 5.91 -1.40 -3.33
C VAL A 13 7.11 -1.06 -4.19
N GLY A 14 6.97 -0.16 -5.18
CA GLY A 14 8.08 0.27 -6.03
C GLY A 14 9.22 0.91 -5.24
N VAL A 15 8.90 1.81 -4.32
CA VAL A 15 9.88 2.46 -3.43
C VAL A 15 10.54 1.45 -2.49
N GLY A 16 9.79 0.49 -1.95
CA GLY A 16 10.34 -0.59 -1.14
C GLY A 16 11.33 -1.45 -1.93
N LEU A 17 10.96 -1.87 -3.14
CA LEU A 17 11.83 -2.70 -3.99
C LEU A 17 13.10 -1.95 -4.39
N LEU A 18 12.98 -0.66 -4.70
CA LEU A 18 14.12 0.20 -5.01
C LEU A 18 15.06 0.34 -3.80
N GLN A 19 14.52 0.49 -2.59
CA GLN A 19 15.34 0.55 -1.37
C GLN A 19 16.06 -0.77 -1.08
N VAL A 20 15.41 -1.91 -1.31
CA VAL A 20 16.06 -3.22 -1.21
C VAL A 20 17.18 -3.35 -2.23
N TYR A 21 16.94 -2.95 -3.47
CA TYR A 21 17.95 -3.04 -4.54
C TYR A 21 19.18 -2.17 -4.25
N LEU A 22 18.98 -0.95 -3.75
CA LEU A 22 20.06 0.01 -3.53
C LEU A 22 20.78 -0.19 -2.19
N ASN A 23 20.06 -0.52 -1.12
CA ASN A 23 20.59 -0.50 0.24
C ASN A 23 20.54 -1.86 0.95
N SER A 24 20.01 -2.91 0.31
CA SER A 24 19.70 -4.20 0.95
C SER A 24 18.81 -4.05 2.22
N ASP A 25 18.05 -2.95 2.30
CA ASP A 25 17.17 -2.66 3.43
C ASP A 25 15.81 -3.32 3.21
N TYR A 26 15.70 -4.56 3.69
CA TYR A 26 14.44 -5.30 3.70
C TYR A 26 13.45 -4.76 4.74
N GLY A 27 13.93 -4.10 5.80
CA GLY A 27 13.09 -3.56 6.86
C GLY A 27 12.15 -2.46 6.36
N SER A 28 12.66 -1.56 5.52
CA SER A 28 11.84 -0.53 4.88
C SER A 28 10.79 -1.11 3.92
N LEU A 29 11.12 -2.18 3.19
CA LEU A 29 10.19 -2.88 2.32
C LEU A 29 9.04 -3.52 3.12
N PHE A 30 9.32 -4.23 4.21
CA PHE A 30 8.28 -4.78 5.08
C PHE A 30 7.40 -3.69 5.69
N ARG A 31 7.97 -2.54 6.08
CA ARG A 31 7.21 -1.40 6.59
C ARG A 31 6.28 -0.82 5.52
N ASN A 32 6.76 -0.62 4.31
CA ASN A 32 5.96 -0.10 3.18
C ASN A 32 4.85 -1.07 2.78
N LEU A 33 5.12 -2.37 2.81
CA LEU A 33 4.10 -3.42 2.63
C LEU A 33 3.03 -3.38 3.72
N GLY A 34 3.43 -3.25 4.99
CA GLY A 34 2.48 -3.12 6.11
C GLY A 34 1.57 -1.91 5.97
N ILE A 35 2.11 -0.75 5.60
CA ILE A 35 1.33 0.46 5.31
C ILE A 35 0.37 0.24 4.13
N GLY A 36 0.84 -0.40 3.06
CA GLY A 36 0.00 -0.74 1.90
C GLY A 36 -1.18 -1.65 2.24
N VAL A 37 -0.96 -2.66 3.10
CA VAL A 37 -2.01 -3.56 3.57
C VAL A 37 -3.05 -2.82 4.41
N LEU A 38 -2.62 -1.95 5.33
CA LEU A 38 -3.54 -1.12 6.11
C LEU A 38 -4.39 -0.22 5.21
N LEU A 39 -3.78 0.41 4.20
CA LEU A 39 -4.49 1.22 3.22
C LEU A 39 -5.51 0.41 2.41
N LEU A 40 -5.20 -0.83 2.04
CA LEU A 40 -6.16 -1.73 1.40
C LEU A 40 -7.35 -2.02 2.31
N LEU A 41 -7.10 -2.40 3.57
CA LEU A 41 -8.17 -2.71 4.52
C LEU A 41 -9.10 -1.51 4.72
N PHE A 42 -8.54 -0.31 4.89
CA PHE A 42 -9.33 0.92 4.96
C PHE A 42 -10.09 1.20 3.67
N SER A 43 -9.43 1.06 2.52
CA SER A 43 -10.07 1.28 1.22
C SER A 43 -11.22 0.31 0.96
N ILE A 44 -11.09 -0.96 1.34
CA ILE A 44 -12.14 -1.98 1.23
C ILE A 44 -13.29 -1.64 2.17
N GLY A 45 -13.01 -1.28 3.42
CA GLY A 45 -14.04 -0.87 4.38
C GLY A 45 -14.84 0.34 3.90
N PHE A 46 -14.15 1.37 3.37
CA PHE A 46 -14.79 2.53 2.77
C PHE A 46 -15.60 2.18 1.53
N TYR A 47 -15.08 1.33 0.64
CA TYR A 47 -15.81 0.91 -0.56
C TYR A 47 -17.09 0.16 -0.20
N ARG A 48 -17.02 -0.80 0.74
CA ARG A 48 -18.20 -1.53 1.21
C ARG A 48 -19.24 -0.61 1.82
N LYS A 49 -18.84 0.30 2.72
CA LYS A 49 -19.74 1.26 3.35
C LYS A 49 -20.42 2.21 2.35
N TRP A 50 -19.70 2.65 1.31
CA TRP A 50 -20.24 3.57 0.31
C TRP A 50 -21.05 2.88 -0.79
N HIS A 51 -20.79 1.59 -1.06
CA HIS A 51 -21.55 0.80 -2.02
C HIS A 51 -22.84 0.21 -1.40
N GLU A 52 -22.91 0.10 -0.06
CA GLU A 52 -24.14 -0.22 0.66
C GLU A 52 -25.07 1.00 0.86
N MET A 53 -24.64 2.20 0.45
CA MET A 53 -25.45 3.43 0.41
C MET A 53 -25.97 3.71 -1.00
#